data_AF-M6KGU9-F1
#
_entry.id   AF-M6KGU9-F1
#
_cell.length_a   1.000
_cell.length_b   1.000
_cell.length_c   1.000
_cell.angle_alpha   90.00
_cell.angle_beta   90.00
_cell.angle_gamma   90.00
#
_symmetry.space_group_name_H-M   'P 1'
#
loop_
_entity.id
_entity.type
_entity.pdbx_description
1 polymer ?
#
loop_
_entity_poly.entity_id
_entity_poly.type
_entity_poly.pdbx_seq_one_letter_code
_entity_poly.pdbx_strand_id
1 'polypeptide(L)'
;MEAAKQRGMKIGDATCPLVTRVHRKARKIKDTHQIIYIGHEGHDEAIGTMGEAEMFLVESLEDIISLKDKIDPNKPLTYLMQTTLSVADTKNIIDQISKTFPFVEHPSKDDICYATTERQEAVSLMMDKIDAMLVIGADNSSNSLRLLQLAQKSKPHSFKVSTADDLSKEYIQNNEIKILGLTAGASTPQVLVDEIISKLKIFYPNANVELFPGSRDDSMNFKLPGVLLS
;
A
#
# COMPACT_ATOMS: atom_id res chain seq x y z
N MET A 1 -16.71 -15.87 -3.97
CA MET A 1 -18.07 -15.36 -4.30
C MET A 1 -19.04 -16.47 -4.71
N GLU A 2 -18.73 -17.30 -5.71
CA GLU A 2 -19.66 -18.35 -6.20
C GLU A 2 -20.07 -19.35 -5.13
N ALA A 3 -19.13 -19.86 -4.33
CA ALA A 3 -19.43 -20.78 -3.24
C ALA A 3 -20.44 -20.21 -2.21
N ALA A 4 -20.35 -18.91 -1.90
CA ALA A 4 -21.29 -18.25 -0.99
C ALA A 4 -22.69 -18.11 -1.62
N LYS A 5 -22.76 -17.82 -2.94
CA LYS A 5 -24.02 -17.79 -3.70
C LYS A 5 -24.68 -19.17 -3.74
N GLN A 6 -23.91 -20.23 -4.01
CA GLN A 6 -24.40 -21.61 -4.02
C GLN A 6 -24.95 -22.06 -2.66
N ARG A 7 -24.43 -21.49 -1.56
CA ARG A 7 -24.91 -21.74 -0.20
C ARG A 7 -26.09 -20.85 0.22
N GLY A 8 -26.63 -20.02 -0.66
CA GLY A 8 -27.77 -19.13 -0.35
C GLY A 8 -27.47 -18.05 0.69
N MET A 9 -26.19 -17.68 0.88
CA MET A 9 -25.80 -16.68 1.88
C MET A 9 -26.16 -15.25 1.40
N LYS A 10 -26.56 -14.36 2.33
CA LYS A 10 -26.61 -12.91 2.06
C LYS A 10 -25.16 -12.39 2.00
N ILE A 11 -24.77 -11.81 0.88
CA ILE A 11 -23.39 -11.36 0.64
C ILE A 11 -23.34 -9.83 0.69
N GLY A 12 -22.55 -9.29 1.62
CA GLY A 12 -22.12 -7.90 1.61
C GLY A 12 -20.68 -7.81 1.13
N ASP A 13 -20.46 -7.24 -0.05
CA ASP A 13 -19.13 -7.06 -0.62
C ASP A 13 -18.54 -5.71 -0.20
N ALA A 14 -17.59 -5.74 0.73
CA ALA A 14 -16.88 -4.56 1.22
C ALA A 14 -15.52 -4.34 0.54
N THR A 15 -15.24 -5.04 -0.58
CA THR A 15 -14.01 -4.82 -1.35
C THR A 15 -13.93 -3.35 -1.79
N CYS A 16 -12.77 -2.74 -1.55
CA CYS A 16 -12.52 -1.36 -1.93
C CYS A 16 -12.84 -1.12 -3.42
N PRO A 17 -13.61 -0.08 -3.79
CA PRO A 17 -13.93 0.21 -5.19
C PRO A 17 -12.72 0.38 -6.11
N LEU A 18 -11.55 0.74 -5.54
CA LEU A 18 -10.29 0.83 -6.27
C LEU A 18 -9.71 -0.54 -6.59
N VAL A 19 -9.80 -1.52 -5.69
CA VAL A 19 -9.43 -2.93 -5.95
C VAL A 19 -10.40 -3.54 -6.96
N THR A 20 -11.71 -3.32 -6.81
CA THR A 20 -12.73 -3.80 -7.76
C THR A 20 -12.49 -3.29 -9.18
N ARG A 21 -11.89 -2.10 -9.34
CA ARG A 21 -11.49 -1.56 -10.63
C ARG A 21 -10.41 -2.43 -11.29
N VAL A 22 -9.41 -2.86 -10.52
CA VAL A 22 -8.33 -3.75 -10.99
C VAL A 22 -8.90 -5.11 -11.39
N HIS A 23 -9.75 -5.70 -10.55
CA HIS A 23 -10.44 -6.96 -10.86
C HIS A 23 -11.24 -6.88 -12.16
N ARG A 24 -12.01 -5.78 -12.34
CA ARG A 24 -12.78 -5.56 -13.57
C ARG A 24 -11.89 -5.40 -14.80
N LYS A 25 -10.73 -4.73 -14.65
CA LYS A 25 -9.75 -4.58 -15.72
C LYS A 25 -9.19 -5.95 -16.10
N ALA A 26 -8.71 -6.74 -15.14
CA ALA A 26 -8.22 -8.11 -15.34
C ALA A 26 -9.22 -8.97 -16.13
N ARG A 27 -10.48 -9.07 -15.65
CA ARG A 27 -11.53 -9.84 -16.33
C ARG A 27 -11.82 -9.37 -17.76
N LYS A 28 -11.70 -8.07 -18.04
CA LYS A 28 -12.00 -7.50 -19.35
C LYS A 28 -10.94 -7.87 -20.38
N ILE A 29 -9.68 -7.94 -19.98
CA ILE A 29 -8.55 -8.14 -20.90
C ILE A 29 -8.03 -9.58 -20.93
N LYS A 30 -8.47 -10.45 -20.00
CA LYS A 30 -7.96 -11.82 -19.81
C LYS A 30 -7.86 -12.67 -21.09
N ASP A 31 -8.80 -12.52 -22.03
CA ASP A 31 -8.85 -13.34 -23.25
C ASP A 31 -8.09 -12.70 -24.43
N THR A 32 -7.56 -11.49 -24.23
CA THR A 32 -6.93 -10.67 -25.29
C THR A 32 -5.49 -10.30 -24.99
N HIS A 33 -5.07 -10.38 -23.73
CA HIS A 33 -3.75 -9.96 -23.28
C HIS A 33 -3.12 -11.03 -22.39
N GLN A 34 -1.80 -11.17 -22.50
CA GLN A 34 -0.98 -11.67 -21.39
C GLN A 34 -0.87 -10.56 -20.35
N ILE A 35 -0.91 -10.92 -19.08
CA ILE A 35 -0.94 -9.94 -17.99
C ILE A 35 0.14 -10.27 -16.98
N ILE A 36 1.01 -9.29 -16.72
CA ILE A 36 1.91 -9.32 -15.57
C ILE A 36 1.19 -8.62 -14.41
N TYR A 37 1.10 -9.26 -13.24
CA TYR A 37 0.58 -8.64 -12.03
C TYR A 37 1.73 -8.32 -11.09
N ILE A 38 1.95 -7.02 -10.84
CA ILE A 38 2.95 -6.54 -9.90
C ILE A 38 2.31 -6.52 -8.51
N GLY A 39 2.79 -7.34 -7.58
CA GLY A 39 2.16 -7.50 -6.28
C GLY A 39 2.93 -8.46 -5.39
N HIS A 40 2.61 -8.53 -4.10
CA HIS A 40 3.30 -9.43 -3.16
C HIS A 40 2.60 -10.79 -3.08
N GLU A 41 3.36 -11.88 -3.20
CA GLU A 41 2.84 -13.23 -3.01
C GLU A 41 2.22 -13.39 -1.61
N GLY A 42 1.11 -14.11 -1.54
CA GLY A 42 0.40 -14.37 -0.30
C GLY A 42 -0.44 -13.19 0.24
N HIS A 43 -0.39 -12.00 -0.36
CA HIS A 43 -1.26 -10.90 0.05
C HIS A 43 -2.71 -11.11 -0.40
N ASP A 44 -3.70 -10.87 0.47
CA ASP A 44 -5.12 -11.12 0.17
C ASP A 44 -5.60 -10.43 -1.12
N GLU A 45 -5.18 -9.19 -1.36
CA GLU A 45 -5.48 -8.46 -2.60
C GLU A 45 -4.86 -9.12 -3.84
N ALA A 46 -3.62 -9.62 -3.71
CA ALA A 46 -2.92 -10.29 -4.81
C ALA A 46 -3.60 -11.63 -5.12
N ILE A 47 -3.89 -12.44 -4.10
CA ILE A 47 -4.65 -13.69 -4.24
C ILE A 47 -6.00 -13.42 -4.90
N GLY A 48 -6.73 -12.41 -4.43
CA GLY A 48 -8.03 -12.01 -4.97
C GLY A 48 -7.95 -11.58 -6.44
N THR A 49 -6.96 -10.75 -6.79
CA THR A 49 -6.80 -10.24 -8.16
C THR A 49 -6.34 -11.36 -9.10
N MET A 50 -5.34 -12.15 -8.71
CA MET A 50 -4.82 -13.30 -9.45
C MET A 50 -5.89 -14.35 -9.74
N GLY A 51 -6.96 -14.42 -8.93
CA GLY A 51 -8.11 -15.29 -9.18
C GLY A 51 -9.05 -14.83 -10.31
N GLU A 52 -8.88 -13.62 -10.85
CA GLU A 52 -9.78 -13.03 -11.85
C GLU A 52 -9.37 -13.32 -13.30
N ALA A 53 -8.11 -13.67 -13.54
CA ALA A 53 -7.53 -13.97 -14.83
C ALA A 53 -6.23 -14.79 -14.67
N GLU A 54 -5.79 -15.52 -15.70
CA GLU A 54 -4.45 -16.10 -15.73
C GLU A 54 -3.42 -14.97 -15.90
N MET A 55 -2.49 -14.87 -14.95
CA MET A 55 -1.52 -13.77 -14.87
C MET A 55 -0.17 -14.27 -14.33
N PHE A 56 0.89 -13.52 -14.62
CA PHE A 56 2.22 -13.77 -14.08
C PHE A 56 2.50 -12.81 -12.92
N LEU A 57 2.60 -13.34 -11.69
CA LEU A 57 2.96 -12.55 -10.52
C LEU A 57 4.45 -12.16 -10.57
N VAL A 58 4.76 -10.90 -10.27
CA VAL A 58 6.14 -10.40 -10.11
C VAL A 58 6.24 -9.51 -8.87
N GLU A 59 7.32 -9.71 -8.11
CA GLU A 59 7.67 -8.92 -6.91
C GLU A 59 8.99 -8.17 -7.09
N SER A 60 9.88 -8.71 -7.92
CA SER A 60 11.28 -8.30 -8.05
C SER A 60 11.69 -8.09 -9.51
N LEU A 61 12.88 -7.53 -9.71
CA LEU A 61 13.44 -7.35 -11.05
C LEU A 61 13.83 -8.69 -11.68
N GLU A 62 14.25 -9.63 -10.84
CA GLU A 62 14.63 -10.99 -11.19
C GLU A 62 13.42 -11.78 -11.72
N ASP A 63 12.24 -11.60 -11.13
CA ASP A 63 11.01 -12.24 -11.60
C ASP A 63 10.71 -11.85 -13.05
N ILE A 64 10.84 -10.57 -13.39
CA ILE A 64 10.62 -10.06 -14.75
C ILE A 64 11.56 -10.74 -15.74
N ILE A 65 12.84 -10.88 -15.39
CA ILE A 65 13.83 -11.55 -16.24
C ILE A 65 13.45 -13.02 -16.45
N SER A 66 12.98 -13.69 -15.39
CA SER A 66 12.55 -15.09 -15.44
C SER A 66 11.31 -15.33 -16.32
N LEU A 67 10.51 -14.28 -16.59
CA LEU A 67 9.32 -14.38 -17.44
C LEU A 67 9.63 -14.36 -18.94
N LYS A 68 10.86 -14.04 -19.35
CA LYS A 68 11.21 -13.81 -20.75
C LYS A 68 10.81 -14.96 -21.68
N ASP A 69 10.99 -16.20 -21.23
CA ASP A 69 10.68 -17.40 -22.02
C ASP A 69 9.22 -17.86 -21.89
N LYS A 70 8.44 -17.23 -21.00
CA LYS A 70 7.01 -17.56 -20.75
C LYS A 70 6.06 -16.62 -21.50
N ILE A 71 6.52 -15.43 -21.86
CA ILE A 71 5.71 -14.43 -22.56
C ILE A 71 5.85 -14.62 -24.07
N ASP A 72 4.72 -14.81 -24.75
CA ASP A 72 4.64 -14.85 -26.21
C ASP A 72 4.72 -13.43 -26.80
N PRO A 73 5.77 -13.08 -27.58
CA PRO A 73 5.91 -11.74 -28.15
C PRO A 73 4.89 -11.41 -29.23
N ASN A 74 4.11 -12.39 -29.73
CA ASN A 74 3.09 -12.16 -30.76
C ASN A 74 1.69 -11.87 -30.19
N LYS A 75 1.54 -11.89 -28.85
CA LYS A 75 0.29 -11.56 -28.17
C LYS A 75 0.43 -10.23 -27.43
N PRO A 76 -0.64 -9.42 -27.36
CA PRO A 76 -0.65 -8.22 -26.53
C PRO A 76 -0.24 -8.55 -25.09
N LEU A 77 0.59 -7.69 -24.50
CA LEU A 77 1.06 -7.80 -23.13
C LEU A 77 0.77 -6.50 -22.41
N THR A 78 0.22 -6.58 -21.20
CA THR A 78 0.10 -5.41 -20.32
C THR A 78 0.39 -5.82 -18.88
N TYR A 79 0.32 -4.87 -17.96
CA TYR A 79 0.47 -5.15 -16.54
C TYR A 79 -0.64 -4.49 -15.70
N LEU A 80 -0.89 -5.12 -14.57
CA LEU A 80 -1.73 -4.65 -13.49
C LEU A 80 -0.88 -4.61 -12.21
N MET A 81 -1.31 -3.87 -11.20
CA MET A 81 -0.57 -3.80 -9.95
C MET A 81 -1.46 -3.76 -8.72
N GLN A 82 -0.91 -4.19 -7.59
CA GLN A 82 -1.52 -4.09 -6.28
C GLN A 82 -1.64 -2.62 -5.83
N THR A 83 -2.72 -2.28 -5.14
CA THR A 83 -3.07 -0.89 -4.81
C THR A 83 -2.19 -0.25 -3.73
N THR A 84 -1.49 -1.07 -2.94
CA THR A 84 -0.72 -0.64 -1.75
C THR A 84 0.80 -0.73 -1.93
N LEU A 85 1.30 -0.76 -3.18
CA LEU A 85 2.74 -0.87 -3.45
C LEU A 85 3.50 0.41 -3.12
N SER A 86 4.82 0.27 -2.96
CA SER A 86 5.76 1.39 -2.96
C SER A 86 5.80 2.02 -4.35
N VAL A 87 5.49 3.32 -4.46
CA VAL A 87 5.45 4.04 -5.74
C VAL A 87 6.84 4.03 -6.40
N ALA A 88 7.88 4.29 -5.62
CA ALA A 88 9.25 4.32 -6.10
C ALA A 88 9.75 2.95 -6.57
N ASP A 89 9.49 1.89 -5.80
CA ASP A 89 9.98 0.55 -6.16
C ASP A 89 9.19 -0.02 -7.35
N THR A 90 7.88 0.27 -7.43
CA THR A 90 7.04 -0.12 -8.57
C THR A 90 7.51 0.54 -9.88
N LYS A 91 7.99 1.79 -9.82
CA LYS A 91 8.58 2.44 -10.99
C LYS A 91 9.78 1.68 -11.54
N ASN A 92 10.66 1.17 -10.67
CA ASN A 92 11.81 0.35 -11.09
C ASN A 92 11.37 -0.96 -11.76
N ILE A 93 10.32 -1.60 -11.23
CA ILE A 93 9.72 -2.81 -11.82
C ILE A 93 9.16 -2.48 -13.22
N ILE A 94 8.39 -1.40 -13.35
CA ILE A 94 7.84 -0.97 -14.65
C ILE A 94 8.95 -0.69 -15.66
N ASP A 95 10.00 0.04 -15.26
CA ASP A 95 11.14 0.33 -16.13
C ASP A 95 11.84 -0.95 -16.60
N GLN A 96 11.94 -1.96 -15.74
CA GLN A 96 12.51 -3.26 -16.08
C GLN A 96 11.58 -4.09 -16.98
N ILE A 97 10.26 -4.03 -16.78
CA ILE A 97 9.26 -4.61 -17.70
C ILE A 97 9.42 -3.99 -19.09
N SER A 98 9.50 -2.67 -19.22
CA SER A 98 9.68 -1.99 -20.51
C SER A 98 10.98 -2.38 -21.21
N LYS A 99 12.08 -2.54 -20.45
CA LYS A 99 13.36 -2.99 -21.01
C LYS A 99 13.31 -4.44 -21.49
N THR A 100 12.60 -5.30 -20.76
CA THR A 100 12.56 -6.74 -21.03
C THR A 100 11.55 -7.08 -22.12
N PHE A 101 10.42 -6.37 -22.14
CA PHE A 101 9.32 -6.52 -23.08
C PHE A 101 9.01 -5.17 -23.76
N PRO A 102 9.78 -4.74 -24.78
CA PRO A 102 9.59 -3.44 -25.43
C PRO A 102 8.21 -3.25 -26.10
N PHE A 103 7.48 -4.34 -26.33
CA PHE A 103 6.12 -4.35 -26.90
C PHE A 103 5.00 -4.26 -25.84
N VAL A 104 5.35 -4.12 -24.55
CA VAL A 104 4.37 -4.00 -23.48
C VAL A 104 3.48 -2.77 -23.65
N GLU A 105 2.19 -2.96 -23.52
CA GLU A 105 1.20 -1.89 -23.50
C GLU A 105 1.10 -1.30 -22.09
N HIS A 106 1.50 -0.04 -21.97
CA HIS A 106 1.45 0.70 -20.72
C HIS A 106 0.02 1.11 -20.37
N PRO A 107 -0.51 0.73 -19.18
CA PRO A 107 -1.76 1.28 -18.69
C PRO A 107 -1.69 2.81 -18.58
N SER A 108 -2.80 3.49 -18.91
CA SER A 108 -2.86 4.97 -18.86
C SER A 108 -2.81 5.56 -17.45
N LYS A 109 -3.10 4.75 -16.43
CA LYS A 109 -3.00 5.08 -15.01
C LYS A 109 -2.46 3.88 -14.25
N ASP A 110 -1.68 4.15 -13.22
CA ASP A 110 -1.29 3.15 -12.23
C ASP A 110 -2.52 2.65 -11.46
N ASP A 111 -2.41 1.43 -10.92
CA ASP A 111 -3.45 0.86 -10.05
C ASP A 111 -3.16 1.14 -8.56
N ILE A 112 -2.01 1.73 -8.21
CA ILE A 112 -1.71 2.22 -6.86
C ILE A 112 -2.77 3.26 -6.48
N CYS A 113 -3.38 3.10 -5.31
CA CYS A 113 -4.46 3.99 -4.91
C CYS A 113 -3.94 5.36 -4.43
N TYR A 114 -4.76 6.39 -4.60
CA TYR A 114 -4.43 7.76 -4.16
C TYR A 114 -4.02 7.80 -2.68
N ALA A 115 -4.72 7.05 -1.81
CA ALA A 115 -4.46 7.00 -0.38
C ALA A 115 -3.06 6.46 -0.03
N THR A 116 -2.52 5.55 -0.86
CA THR A 116 -1.14 5.05 -0.73
C THR A 116 -0.13 6.06 -1.24
N THR A 117 -0.36 6.65 -2.41
CA THR A 117 0.50 7.68 -3.00
C THR A 117 0.63 8.89 -2.09
N GLU A 118 -0.49 9.47 -1.64
CA GLU A 118 -0.50 10.68 -0.81
C GLU A 118 0.20 10.45 0.54
N ARG A 119 0.05 9.26 1.15
CA ARG A 119 0.74 8.93 2.41
C ARG A 119 2.26 8.77 2.21
N GLN A 120 2.68 8.12 1.12
CA GLN A 120 4.12 7.99 0.82
C GLN A 120 4.75 9.35 0.48
N GLU A 121 4.03 10.23 -0.22
CA GLU A 121 4.44 11.60 -0.47
C GLU A 121 4.57 12.39 0.84
N ALA A 122 3.57 12.31 1.73
CA ALA A 122 3.61 12.97 3.03
C ALA A 122 4.80 12.50 3.88
N VAL A 123 5.05 11.18 3.94
CA VAL A 123 6.24 10.63 4.61
C VAL A 123 7.52 11.20 3.99
N SER A 124 7.63 11.19 2.66
CA SER A 124 8.83 11.68 1.96
C SER A 124 9.12 13.15 2.28
N LEU A 125 8.10 14.01 2.32
CA LEU A 125 8.23 15.43 2.64
C LEU A 125 8.71 15.68 4.08
N MET A 126 8.39 14.78 5.01
CA MET A 126 8.79 14.90 6.42
C MET A 126 10.24 14.48 6.67
N MET A 127 10.85 13.66 5.81
CA MET A 127 12.14 13.02 6.08
C MET A 127 13.25 14.02 6.39
N ASP A 128 13.32 15.16 5.69
CA ASP A 128 14.39 16.14 5.91
C ASP A 128 14.20 16.98 7.19
N LYS A 129 13.08 16.82 7.91
CA LYS A 129 12.70 17.63 9.07
C LYS A 129 12.64 16.86 10.38
N ILE A 130 12.81 15.54 10.34
CA ILE A 130 12.67 14.66 11.52
C ILE A 130 13.93 13.82 11.73
N ASP A 131 14.13 13.32 12.95
CA ASP A 131 15.21 12.40 13.27
C ASP A 131 14.81 10.93 13.04
N ALA A 132 13.53 10.62 13.28
CA ALA A 132 12.92 9.32 13.01
C ALA A 132 11.43 9.47 12.71
N MET A 133 10.87 8.47 12.01
CA MET A 133 9.43 8.35 11.79
C MET A 133 8.85 7.24 12.67
N LEU A 134 7.75 7.53 13.34
CA LEU A 134 6.85 6.57 13.97
C LEU A 134 5.68 6.28 13.03
N VAL A 135 5.58 5.04 12.56
CA VAL A 135 4.46 4.58 11.73
C VAL A 135 3.46 3.80 12.59
N ILE A 136 2.19 4.17 12.52
CA ILE A 136 1.13 3.52 13.29
C ILE A 136 0.36 2.55 12.39
N GLY A 137 0.34 1.27 12.76
CA GLY A 137 -0.52 0.28 12.13
C GLY A 137 -0.14 -1.17 12.46
N ALA A 138 -1.10 -2.06 12.23
CA ALA A 138 -0.98 -3.49 12.48
C ALA A 138 0.19 -4.14 11.71
N ASP A 139 0.66 -5.28 12.18
CA ASP A 139 1.78 -6.02 11.58
C ASP A 139 1.48 -6.57 10.19
N ASN A 140 0.23 -6.93 9.92
CA ASN A 140 -0.23 -7.43 8.62
C ASN A 140 -0.61 -6.31 7.62
N SER A 141 -0.40 -5.03 7.95
CA SER A 141 -0.73 -3.92 7.05
C SER A 141 0.39 -3.66 6.06
N SER A 142 0.20 -4.08 4.80
CA SER A 142 1.14 -3.81 3.70
C SER A 142 1.42 -2.32 3.55
N ASN A 143 0.40 -1.45 3.57
CA ASN A 143 0.59 -0.02 3.45
C ASN A 143 1.43 0.56 4.61
N SER A 144 1.16 0.17 5.87
CA SER A 144 1.96 0.63 7.02
C SER A 144 3.42 0.16 6.91
N LEU A 145 3.64 -1.07 6.46
CA LEU A 145 4.99 -1.59 6.24
C LEU A 145 5.74 -0.79 5.15
N ARG A 146 5.06 -0.42 4.05
CA ARG A 146 5.68 0.40 3.00
C ARG A 146 6.04 1.80 3.48
N LEU A 147 5.20 2.43 4.32
CA LEU A 147 5.55 3.72 4.94
C LEU A 147 6.78 3.61 5.84
N LEU A 148 6.90 2.53 6.63
CA LEU A 148 8.07 2.28 7.47
C LEU A 148 9.33 2.08 6.63
N GLN A 149 9.27 1.19 5.64
CA GLN A 149 10.40 0.90 4.75
C GLN A 149 10.85 2.16 3.99
N LEU A 150 9.89 2.98 3.55
CA LEU A 150 10.19 4.26 2.91
C LEU A 150 10.95 5.19 3.85
N ALA A 151 10.50 5.34 5.10
CA ALA A 151 11.19 6.18 6.09
C ALA A 151 12.58 5.63 6.44
N GLN A 152 12.72 4.30 6.60
CA GLN A 152 13.98 3.65 6.96
C GLN A 152 15.08 3.79 5.89
N LYS A 153 14.74 4.10 4.63
CA LYS A 153 15.73 4.40 3.58
C LYS A 153 16.62 5.60 3.95
N SER A 154 16.10 6.60 4.66
CA SER A 154 16.85 7.80 5.07
C SER A 154 16.93 8.00 6.59
N LYS A 155 16.04 7.36 7.36
CA LYS A 155 15.95 7.43 8.81
C LYS A 155 15.94 6.02 9.42
N PRO A 156 17.10 5.37 9.58
CA PRO A 156 17.20 3.97 10.03
C PRO A 156 16.53 3.68 11.38
N HIS A 157 16.45 4.67 12.27
CA HIS A 157 15.80 4.57 13.57
C HIS A 157 14.27 4.75 13.52
N SER A 158 13.68 4.84 12.33
CA SER A 158 12.22 4.84 12.17
C SER A 158 11.65 3.47 12.57
N PHE A 159 10.50 3.49 13.25
CA PHE A 159 9.90 2.31 13.85
C PHE A 159 8.38 2.31 13.71
N LYS A 160 7.77 1.15 13.93
CA LYS A 160 6.33 0.95 13.81
C LYS A 160 5.75 0.46 15.14
N VAL A 161 4.55 0.93 15.44
CA VAL A 161 3.75 0.51 16.60
C VAL A 161 2.33 0.19 16.15
N SER A 162 1.68 -0.75 16.82
CA SER A 162 0.26 -1.07 16.59
C SER A 162 -0.62 -0.35 17.60
N THR A 163 -0.14 -0.17 18.83
CA THR A 163 -0.86 0.45 19.95
C THR A 163 0.06 1.39 20.73
N ALA A 164 -0.52 2.18 21.64
CA ALA A 164 0.27 2.98 22.57
C ALA A 164 1.20 2.11 23.44
N ASP A 165 0.84 0.86 23.74
CA ASP A 165 1.65 -0.04 24.59
C ASP A 165 2.96 -0.49 23.96
N ASP A 166 3.07 -0.43 22.65
CA ASP A 166 4.30 -0.73 21.93
C ASP A 166 5.33 0.41 22.00
N LEU A 167 4.94 1.61 22.48
CA LEU A 167 5.85 2.75 22.60
C LEU A 167 6.91 2.52 23.69
N SER A 168 8.19 2.57 23.28
CA SER A 168 9.33 2.54 24.18
C SER A 168 9.96 3.92 24.32
N LYS A 169 9.83 4.52 25.52
CA LYS A 169 10.53 5.78 25.87
C LYS A 169 12.04 5.62 25.77
N GLU A 170 12.55 4.47 26.21
CA GLU A 170 13.97 4.14 26.16
C GLU A 170 14.48 4.08 24.72
N TYR A 171 13.73 3.50 23.79
CA TYR A 171 14.11 3.48 22.38
C TYR A 171 14.26 4.91 21.80
N ILE A 172 13.33 5.81 22.13
CA ILE A 172 13.40 7.21 21.68
C ILE A 172 14.64 7.92 22.25
N GLN A 173 14.94 7.68 23.53
CA GLN A 173 16.10 8.27 24.21
C GLN A 173 17.43 7.71 23.71
N ASN A 174 17.56 6.39 23.57
CA ASN A 174 18.79 5.72 23.16
C ASN A 174 19.20 6.06 21.72
N ASN A 175 18.23 6.41 20.87
CA ASN A 175 18.47 6.85 19.50
C ASN A 175 18.50 8.40 19.37
N GLU A 176 18.53 9.13 20.49
CA GLU A 176 18.64 10.60 20.54
C GLU A 176 17.61 11.37 19.68
N ILE A 177 16.41 10.81 19.51
CA ILE A 177 15.35 11.38 18.66
C ILE A 177 14.79 12.65 19.33
N LYS A 178 14.96 13.82 18.70
CA LYS A 178 14.45 15.12 19.17
C LYS A 178 13.18 15.53 18.44
N ILE A 179 13.11 15.26 17.14
CA ILE A 179 11.94 15.50 16.29
C ILE A 179 11.45 14.15 15.76
N LEU A 180 10.34 13.67 16.33
CA LEU A 180 9.69 12.44 15.88
C LEU A 180 8.58 12.80 14.89
N GLY A 181 8.67 12.32 13.65
CA GLY A 181 7.56 12.35 12.71
C GLY A 181 6.54 11.28 13.07
N LEU A 182 5.25 11.57 12.93
CA LEU A 182 4.18 10.59 13.11
C LEU A 182 3.38 10.43 11.82
N THR A 183 3.09 9.18 11.46
CA THR A 183 2.17 8.85 10.36
C THR A 183 1.38 7.59 10.68
N ALA A 184 0.32 7.32 9.95
CA ALA A 184 -0.53 6.17 10.14
C ALA A 184 -0.89 5.49 8.81
N GLY A 185 -1.00 4.17 8.84
CA GLY A 185 -1.51 3.40 7.72
C GLY A 185 -2.96 3.75 7.38
N ALA A 186 -3.38 3.47 6.15
CA ALA A 186 -4.74 3.76 5.69
C ALA A 186 -5.84 3.03 6.49
N SER A 187 -5.51 1.92 7.14
CA SER A 187 -6.42 1.13 7.97
C SER A 187 -6.39 1.48 9.45
N THR A 188 -5.59 2.48 9.86
CA THR A 188 -5.41 2.84 11.27
C THR A 188 -6.45 3.87 11.70
N PRO A 189 -7.31 3.58 12.70
CA PRO A 189 -8.28 4.55 13.22
C PRO A 189 -7.62 5.76 13.89
N GLN A 190 -8.25 6.93 13.77
CA GLN A 190 -7.77 8.18 14.39
C GLN A 190 -7.59 8.05 15.92
N VAL A 191 -8.48 7.31 16.59
CA VAL A 191 -8.39 7.10 18.04
C VAL A 191 -7.04 6.48 18.47
N LEU A 192 -6.48 5.56 17.68
CA LEU A 192 -5.16 4.99 17.99
C LEU A 192 -4.04 6.02 17.84
N VAL A 193 -4.15 6.92 16.87
CA VAL A 193 -3.21 8.03 16.69
C VAL A 193 -3.26 8.96 17.89
N ASP A 194 -4.46 9.30 18.35
CA ASP A 194 -4.68 10.19 19.49
C ASP A 194 -4.17 9.57 20.82
N GLU A 195 -4.37 8.27 21.01
CA GLU A 195 -3.84 7.51 22.16
C GLU A 195 -2.31 7.50 22.19
N ILE A 196 -1.67 7.27 21.04
CA ILE A 196 -0.21 7.29 20.88
C ILE A 196 0.34 8.70 21.17
N ILE A 197 -0.27 9.75 20.61
CA ILE A 197 0.11 11.14 20.89
C ILE A 197 -0.03 11.44 22.39
N SER A 198 -1.11 10.98 23.02
CA SER A 198 -1.34 11.18 24.46
C SER A 198 -0.25 10.51 25.31
N LYS A 199 0.14 9.27 24.96
CA LYS A 199 1.23 8.59 25.67
C LYS A 199 2.60 9.23 25.45
N LEU A 200 2.89 9.73 24.25
CA LEU A 200 4.10 10.52 23.98
C LEU A 200 4.14 11.81 24.83
N LYS A 201 3.01 12.48 25.03
CA LYS A 201 2.92 13.65 25.93
C LYS A 201 3.14 13.29 27.40
N ILE A 202 2.77 12.09 27.83
CA ILE A 202 3.12 11.59 29.18
C ILE A 202 4.64 11.38 29.29
N PHE A 203 5.28 10.80 28.27
CA PHE A 203 6.72 10.61 28.25
C PHE A 203 7.50 11.94 28.21
N TYR A 204 6.97 12.93 27.48
CA TYR A 204 7.58 14.23 27.22
C TYR A 204 6.54 15.37 27.36
N PRO A 205 6.24 15.84 28.58
CA PRO A 205 5.19 16.84 28.81
C PRO A 205 5.38 18.20 28.11
N ASN A 206 6.62 18.53 27.77
CA ASN A 206 6.98 19.78 27.10
C ASN A 206 7.07 19.66 25.56
N ALA A 207 6.76 18.48 25.00
CA ALA A 207 6.80 18.29 23.55
C ALA A 207 5.67 19.06 22.86
N ASN A 208 6.00 19.75 21.77
CA ASN A 208 5.01 20.34 20.87
C ASN A 208 4.54 19.30 19.86
N VAL A 209 3.24 19.29 19.56
CA VAL A 209 2.65 18.43 18.53
C VAL A 209 1.92 19.33 17.54
N GLU A 210 2.35 19.28 16.29
CA GLU A 210 1.80 20.08 15.20
C GLU A 210 1.59 19.23 13.96
N LEU A 211 0.62 19.64 13.13
CA LEU A 211 0.44 19.07 11.81
C LEU A 211 1.57 19.55 10.90
N PHE A 212 2.09 18.66 10.06
CA PHE A 212 3.14 19.02 9.12
C PHE A 212 2.63 20.06 8.10
N PRO A 213 3.40 21.10 7.75
CA PRO A 213 2.98 22.11 6.79
C PRO A 213 2.56 21.50 5.45
N GLY A 214 1.38 21.89 4.95
CA GLY A 214 0.83 21.35 3.70
C GLY A 214 0.06 20.03 3.86
N SER A 215 -0.21 19.58 5.10
CA SER A 215 -1.20 18.53 5.37
C SER A 215 -2.55 18.88 4.73
N ARG A 216 -3.20 17.91 4.11
CA ARG A 216 -4.47 18.05 3.39
C ARG A 216 -5.55 17.18 4.04
N ASP A 217 -6.78 17.67 4.02
CA ASP A 217 -7.94 16.84 4.35
C ASP A 217 -8.26 15.89 3.19
N ASP A 218 -8.58 14.63 3.52
CA ASP A 218 -9.11 13.68 2.54
C ASP A 218 -10.55 14.08 2.19
N SER A 219 -10.84 14.20 0.90
CA SER A 219 -12.16 14.57 0.40
C SER A 219 -12.94 13.39 -0.20
N MET A 220 -12.29 12.24 -0.34
CA MET A 220 -12.84 11.07 -1.02
C MET A 220 -13.76 10.30 -0.07
N ASN A 221 -14.96 9.95 -0.55
CA ASN A 221 -15.92 9.16 0.22
C ASN A 221 -16.52 8.05 -0.65
N PHE A 222 -16.57 6.83 -0.12
CA PHE A 222 -17.23 5.69 -0.76
C PHE A 222 -18.51 5.34 0.00
N LYS A 223 -19.61 5.17 -0.74
CA LYS A 223 -20.90 4.76 -0.16
C LYS A 223 -20.86 3.26 0.19
N LEU A 224 -21.55 2.88 1.25
CA LEU A 224 -21.78 1.49 1.59
C LEU A 224 -22.58 0.78 0.48
N PRO A 225 -22.34 -0.52 0.24
CA PRO A 225 -23.17 -1.34 -0.63
C PRO A 225 -24.65 -1.27 -0.21
N GLY A 226 -25.55 -1.08 -1.18
CA GLY A 226 -26.99 -0.95 -0.89
C GLY A 226 -27.58 -2.13 -0.11
N VAL A 227 -27.05 -3.35 -0.32
CA VAL A 227 -27.47 -4.58 0.40
C VAL A 227 -27.15 -4.57 1.89
N LEU A 228 -26.18 -3.74 2.33
CA LEU A 228 -25.82 -3.54 3.73
C LEU A 228 -26.60 -2.40 4.40
N LEU A 229 -27.33 -1.60 3.62
CA LEU A 229 -28.16 -0.49 4.09
C LEU A 229 -29.64 -0.88 4.29
N SER A 230 -29.97 -2.17 4.07
CA SER A 230 -31.31 -2.76 4.12
C SER A 230 -31.31 -4.06 4.89
#